data_AF-A0A1A8WAU1-F1
#
_entry.id   AF-A0A1A8WAU1-F1
#
_cell.length_a   1.000
_cell.length_b   1.000
_cell.length_c   1.000
_cell.angle_alpha   90.00
_cell.angle_beta   90.00
_cell.angle_gamma   90.00
#
_symmetry.space_group_name_H-M   'P 1'
#
loop_
_entity.id
_entity.type
_entity.pdbx_description
1 polymer ?
#
loop_
_entity_poly.entity_id
_entity_poly.type
_entity_poly.pdbx_seq_one_letter_code
_entity_poly.pdbx_strand_id
1 'polypeptide(L)'
;MPALCIHGDKKQDERRWVLNDFKTGKSPILIATDVASRGLDIKNVKYVINFDFPNQIEDYVHRIGRTGRAGAHGASFTFLTSDKYRLAKDLVKILRESEQPVPPQLEKISFSVSSNQRRNPYYSYGRSGHNANSIPLKGSNRYY
;
A
#
# COMPACT_ATOMS: atom_id res chain seq x y z
N MET A 1 1.22 26.97 14.48
CA MET A 1 1.66 25.88 15.39
C MET A 1 2.98 25.34 14.88
N PRO A 2 3.95 25.01 15.75
CA PRO A 2 5.21 24.41 15.34
C PRO A 2 5.02 22.96 14.85
N ALA A 3 5.87 22.54 13.91
CA ALA A 3 5.92 21.18 13.39
C ALA A 3 7.37 20.68 13.37
N LEU A 4 7.56 19.39 13.64
CA LEU A 4 8.85 18.71 13.56
C LEU A 4 8.82 17.65 12.46
N CYS A 5 10.00 17.28 11.95
CA CYS A 5 10.13 16.23 10.94
C CYS A 5 11.06 15.10 11.40
N ILE A 6 10.81 13.89 10.90
CA ILE A 6 11.66 12.72 11.10
C ILE A 6 11.81 11.95 9.78
N HIS A 7 13.07 11.80 9.33
CA HIS A 7 13.45 11.11 8.09
C HIS A 7 14.78 10.37 8.28
N GLY A 8 15.18 9.57 7.29
CA GLY A 8 16.33 8.67 7.39
C GLY A 8 17.68 9.36 7.58
N ASP A 9 17.82 10.61 7.15
CA ASP A 9 19.09 11.34 7.24
C ASP A 9 19.32 11.99 8.61
N LYS A 10 18.35 11.91 9.53
CA LYS A 10 18.52 12.39 10.91
C LYS A 10 19.28 11.40 11.75
N LYS A 11 20.19 11.90 12.60
CA LYS A 11 20.90 11.07 13.57
C LYS A 11 19.91 10.52 14.61
N GLN A 12 20.24 9.36 15.20
CA GLN A 12 19.36 8.72 16.18
C GLN A 12 19.03 9.61 17.38
N ASP A 13 19.96 10.46 17.81
CA ASP A 13 19.74 11.40 18.92
C ASP A 13 18.75 12.51 18.56
N GLU A 14 18.85 13.04 17.34
CA GLU A 14 17.90 14.02 16.80
C GLU A 14 16.51 13.40 16.67
N ARG A 15 16.42 12.14 16.21
CA ARG A 15 15.17 11.38 16.14
C ARG A 15 14.51 11.25 17.53
N ARG A 16 15.30 10.93 18.56
CA ARG A 16 14.82 10.85 19.96
C ARG A 16 14.36 12.21 20.50
N TRP A 17 15.11 13.27 20.23
CA TRP A 17 14.77 14.63 20.65
C TRP A 17 13.45 15.11 20.02
N VAL A 18 13.30 14.96 18.70
CA VAL A 18 12.06 15.31 17.98
C VAL A 18 10.85 14.58 18.57
N LEU A 19 11.00 13.28 18.84
CA LEU A 19 9.91 12.48 19.42
C LEU A 19 9.55 12.91 20.84
N ASN A 20 10.53 13.30 21.65
CA ASN A 20 10.28 13.79 22.99
C ASN A 20 9.46 15.09 22.96
N ASP A 21 9.82 16.02 22.08
CA ASP A 21 9.09 17.28 21.93
C ASP A 21 7.68 17.08 21.37
N PHE A 22 7.48 16.08 20.51
CA PHE A 22 6.16 15.67 20.07
C PHE A 22 5.32 15.05 21.21
N LYS A 23 5.88 14.09 21.96
CA LYS A 23 5.19 13.40 23.06
C LYS A 23 4.83 14.33 24.22
N THR A 24 5.66 15.33 24.49
CA THR A 24 5.43 16.33 25.55
C THR A 24 4.49 17.46 25.10
N GLY A 25 4.06 17.47 23.83
CA GLY A 25 3.14 18.47 23.29
C GLY A 25 3.79 19.82 22.96
N LYS A 26 5.12 19.97 23.14
CA LYS A 26 5.86 21.19 22.76
C LYS A 26 5.75 21.48 21.26
N SER A 27 5.77 20.42 20.44
CA SER A 27 5.42 20.50 19.02
C SER A 27 4.35 19.47 18.70
N PRO A 28 3.08 19.87 18.56
CA PRO A 28 1.96 18.94 18.42
C PRO A 28 1.85 18.28 17.04
N ILE A 29 2.70 18.67 16.08
CA ILE A 29 2.70 18.14 14.71
C ILE A 29 4.04 17.45 14.44
N LEU A 30 3.97 16.22 13.95
CA LEU A 30 5.11 15.41 13.52
C LEU A 30 4.91 14.93 12.08
N ILE A 31 5.87 15.23 11.22
CA ILE A 31 5.94 14.77 9.83
C ILE A 31 6.97 13.63 9.76
N ALA A 32 6.61 12.49 9.19
CA ALA A 32 7.47 11.30 9.21
C ALA A 32 7.47 10.52 7.88
N THR A 33 8.62 9.93 7.54
CA THR A 33 8.70 8.87 6.52
C THR A 33 8.74 7.48 7.18
N ASP A 34 8.29 6.43 6.48
CA ASP A 34 8.22 5.07 7.03
C ASP A 34 9.58 4.51 7.46
N VAL A 35 10.64 4.82 6.70
CA VAL A 35 12.02 4.41 7.03
C VAL A 35 12.43 4.96 8.39
N ALA A 36 12.00 6.19 8.69
CA ALA A 36 12.38 6.89 9.90
C ALA A 36 11.44 6.61 11.09
N SER A 37 10.34 5.90 10.91
CA SER A 37 9.45 5.49 12.01
C SER A 37 9.75 4.08 12.54
N ARG A 38 10.49 3.26 11.77
CA ARG A 38 10.92 1.93 12.23
C ARG A 38 11.83 2.05 13.45
N GLY A 39 11.52 1.27 14.50
CA GLY A 39 12.21 1.28 15.78
C GLY A 39 11.77 2.43 16.73
N LEU A 40 10.81 3.26 16.32
CA LEU A 40 10.30 4.35 17.15
C LEU A 40 8.89 4.06 17.63
N ASP A 41 8.69 4.11 18.94
CA ASP A 41 7.38 3.91 19.54
C ASP A 41 6.57 5.22 19.53
N ILE A 42 5.86 5.43 18.42
CA ILE A 42 4.84 6.48 18.26
C ILE A 42 3.49 5.80 18.48
N LYS A 43 2.79 6.12 19.56
CA LYS A 43 1.46 5.59 19.91
C LYS A 43 0.61 6.73 20.47
N ASN A 44 -0.70 6.50 20.50
CA ASN A 44 -1.68 7.39 21.15
C ASN A 44 -1.73 8.79 20.53
N VAL A 45 -1.57 8.89 19.22
CA VAL A 45 -1.81 10.16 18.51
C VAL A 45 -3.30 10.32 18.26
N LYS A 46 -3.82 11.54 18.32
CA LYS A 46 -5.25 11.80 18.07
C LYS A 46 -5.61 11.66 16.59
N TYR A 47 -4.72 12.14 15.71
CA TYR A 47 -4.91 12.14 14.27
C TYR A 47 -3.72 11.54 13.55
N VAL A 48 -4.00 10.73 12.53
CA VAL A 48 -3.01 10.25 11.55
C VAL A 48 -3.40 10.79 10.18
N ILE A 49 -2.45 11.39 9.47
CA ILE A 49 -2.67 11.87 8.11
C ILE A 49 -1.68 11.15 7.19
N ASN A 50 -2.19 10.30 6.32
CA ASN A 50 -1.43 9.75 5.21
C ASN A 50 -1.41 10.80 4.09
N PHE A 51 -0.38 11.65 4.10
CA PHE A 51 -0.19 12.65 3.05
C PHE A 51 0.07 11.98 1.70
N ASP A 52 0.99 11.01 1.68
CA ASP A 52 1.17 10.08 0.57
C ASP A 52 0.67 8.69 0.98
N PHE A 53 -0.16 8.07 0.14
CA PHE A 53 -0.59 6.69 0.36
C PHE A 53 0.64 5.76 0.34
N PRO A 54 0.74 4.79 1.27
CA PRO A 54 1.88 3.87 1.30
C PRO A 54 1.93 2.98 0.06
N ASN A 55 3.10 2.36 -0.17
CA ASN A 55 3.30 1.50 -1.34
C ASN A 55 2.67 0.10 -1.20
N GLN A 56 2.37 -0.30 0.03
CA GLN A 56 1.74 -1.56 0.42
C GLN A 56 0.59 -1.29 1.39
N ILE A 57 -0.42 -2.17 1.39
CA ILE A 57 -1.63 -1.95 2.20
C ILE A 57 -1.40 -2.25 3.68
N GLU A 58 -0.45 -3.13 4.00
CA GLU A 58 -0.04 -3.46 5.37
C GLU A 58 0.55 -2.23 6.06
N ASP A 59 1.34 -1.44 5.33
CA ASP A 59 1.89 -0.18 5.84
C ASP A 59 0.78 0.83 6.16
N TYR A 60 -0.32 0.86 5.37
CA TYR A 60 -1.49 1.69 5.69
C TYR A 60 -2.08 1.30 7.05
N VAL A 61 -2.30 0.00 7.29
CA VAL A 61 -2.80 -0.51 8.57
C VAL A 61 -1.85 -0.16 9.72
N HIS A 62 -0.55 -0.33 9.54
CA HIS A 62 0.46 0.02 10.56
C HIS A 62 0.51 1.52 10.90
N ARG A 63 0.31 2.39 9.89
CA ARG A 63 0.27 3.85 10.05
C ARG A 63 -0.99 4.30 10.78
N ILE A 64 -2.18 3.86 10.37
CA ILE A 64 -3.42 4.25 11.04
C ILE A 64 -3.52 3.66 12.45
N GLY A 65 -2.87 2.52 12.70
CA GLY A 65 -2.79 1.89 14.02
C GLY A 65 -2.02 2.70 15.08
N ARG A 66 -1.56 3.92 14.76
CA ARG A 66 -0.98 4.88 15.71
C ARG A 66 -2.03 5.68 16.49
N THR A 67 -3.26 5.76 15.97
CA THR A 67 -4.41 6.41 16.61
C THR A 67 -5.42 5.38 17.13
N GLY A 68 -6.42 5.82 17.91
CA GLY A 68 -7.61 5.04 18.23
C GLY A 68 -7.38 3.80 19.12
N ARG A 69 -6.41 3.81 20.04
CA ARG A 69 -6.13 2.68 20.94
C ARG A 69 -6.77 2.85 22.32
N ALA A 70 -7.02 1.72 23.01
CA ALA A 70 -7.42 1.66 24.42
C ALA A 70 -8.65 2.53 24.77
N GLY A 71 -9.67 2.54 23.91
CA GLY A 71 -10.90 3.31 24.11
C GLY A 71 -10.77 4.81 23.81
N ALA A 72 -9.59 5.30 23.42
CA ALA A 72 -9.43 6.68 23.01
C ALA A 72 -10.00 6.93 21.60
N HIS A 73 -10.70 8.05 21.44
CA HIS A 73 -11.14 8.50 20.12
C HIS A 73 -9.95 8.95 19.27
N GLY A 74 -9.96 8.53 18.01
CA GLY A 74 -8.92 8.80 17.05
C GLY A 74 -9.47 8.79 15.63
N ALA A 75 -8.82 9.51 14.72
CA ALA A 75 -9.21 9.51 13.32
C ALA A 75 -8.00 9.45 12.39
N SER A 76 -8.18 8.83 11.23
CA SER A 76 -7.20 8.83 10.15
C SER A 76 -7.77 9.50 8.90
N PHE A 77 -6.93 10.28 8.23
CA PHE A 77 -7.23 10.90 6.95
C PHE A 77 -6.19 10.45 5.95
N THR A 78 -6.62 10.21 4.72
CA THR A 78 -5.75 9.65 3.69
C THR A 78 -6.02 10.29 2.36
N PHE A 79 -4.96 10.84 1.75
CA PHE A 79 -5.01 11.25 0.35
C PHE A 79 -4.65 10.06 -0.53
N LEU A 80 -5.51 9.79 -1.51
CA LEU A 80 -5.30 8.73 -2.49
C LEU A 80 -5.16 9.35 -3.88
N THR A 81 -4.00 9.15 -4.48
CA THR A 81 -3.64 9.65 -5.82
C THR A 81 -3.67 8.51 -6.85
N SER A 82 -3.71 8.87 -8.14
CA SER A 82 -3.89 7.93 -9.25
C SER A 82 -2.81 6.85 -9.34
N ASP A 83 -1.57 7.16 -8.98
CA ASP A 83 -0.45 6.19 -8.94
C ASP A 83 -0.65 5.08 -7.90
N LYS A 84 -1.60 5.27 -6.96
CA LYS A 84 -1.92 4.34 -5.87
C LYS A 84 -3.24 3.61 -6.07
N TYR A 85 -3.96 3.87 -7.16
CA TYR A 85 -5.26 3.25 -7.43
C TYR A 85 -5.23 1.73 -7.46
N ARG A 86 -4.08 1.10 -7.77
CA ARG A 86 -3.89 -0.35 -7.67
C ARG A 86 -4.24 -0.93 -6.29
N LEU A 87 -4.11 -0.14 -5.22
CA LEU A 87 -4.41 -0.53 -3.83
C LEU A 87 -5.85 -0.16 -3.40
N ALA A 88 -6.63 0.49 -4.27
CA ALA A 88 -7.98 0.96 -3.94
C ALA A 88 -8.91 -0.19 -3.53
N LYS A 89 -8.77 -1.36 -4.17
CA LYS A 89 -9.57 -2.55 -3.84
C LYS A 89 -9.32 -3.05 -2.42
N ASP A 90 -8.05 -3.12 -2.03
CA ASP A 90 -7.67 -3.56 -0.68
C ASP A 90 -8.07 -2.51 0.36
N LEU A 91 -7.97 -1.22 0.03
CA LEU A 91 -8.46 -0.15 0.89
C LEU A 91 -9.98 -0.24 1.11
N VAL A 92 -10.77 -0.46 0.05
CA VAL A 92 -12.23 -0.68 0.17
C VAL A 92 -12.54 -1.87 1.07
N LYS A 93 -11.81 -2.97 0.90
CA LYS A 93 -11.96 -4.16 1.75
C LYS A 93 -11.74 -3.83 3.22
N ILE A 94 -10.64 -3.15 3.55
CA ILE A 94 -10.32 -2.75 4.92
C ILE A 94 -11.40 -1.84 5.50
N LEU A 95 -11.87 -0.84 4.74
CA LEU A 95 -12.93 0.06 5.20
C LEU A 95 -14.21 -0.71 5.53
N ARG A 96 -14.61 -1.67 4.70
CA ARG A 96 -15.79 -2.51 4.96
C ARG A 96 -15.63 -3.42 6.17
N GLU A 97 -14.49 -4.10 6.28
CA GLU A 97 -14.18 -4.96 7.42
C GLU A 97 -14.10 -4.18 8.74
N SER A 98 -13.79 -2.87 8.66
CA SER A 98 -13.75 -1.95 9.80
C SER A 98 -15.05 -1.15 9.99
N GLU A 99 -16.12 -1.54 9.29
CA GLU A 99 -17.44 -0.89 9.33
C GLU A 99 -17.40 0.63 9.04
N GLN A 100 -16.42 1.06 8.25
CA GLN A 100 -16.27 2.46 7.84
C GLN A 100 -17.05 2.74 6.55
N PRO A 101 -17.59 3.97 6.41
CA PRO A 101 -18.23 4.37 5.15
C PRO A 101 -17.18 4.38 4.03
N VAL A 102 -17.52 3.74 2.91
CA VAL A 102 -16.68 3.75 1.71
C VAL A 102 -17.07 4.94 0.83
N PRO A 103 -16.15 5.87 0.53
CA PRO A 103 -16.45 6.98 -0.37
C PRO A 103 -16.86 6.48 -1.77
N PRO A 104 -17.94 6.99 -2.38
CA PRO A 104 -18.39 6.55 -3.70
C PRO A 104 -17.31 6.67 -4.80
N GLN A 105 -16.45 7.68 -4.71
CA GLN A 105 -15.33 7.86 -5.63
C GLN A 105 -14.30 6.73 -5.50
N LEU A 106 -14.00 6.31 -4.27
CA LEU A 106 -13.08 5.20 -4.01
C LEU A 106 -13.65 3.88 -4.53
N GLU A 107 -14.94 3.65 -4.31
CA GLU A 107 -15.67 2.49 -4.83
C GLU A 107 -15.55 2.42 -6.37
N LYS A 108 -15.81 3.54 -7.08
CA LYS A 108 -15.65 3.63 -8.54
C LYS A 108 -14.22 3.33 -9.01
N ILE A 109 -13.22 3.87 -8.31
CA ILE A 109 -11.80 3.60 -8.59
C ILE A 109 -11.50 2.10 -8.42
N SER A 110 -12.02 1.45 -7.37
CA SER A 110 -11.78 0.02 -7.12
C SER A 110 -12.35 -0.88 -8.24
N PHE A 111 -13.50 -0.51 -8.79
CA PHE A 111 -14.12 -1.22 -9.92
C PHE A 111 -13.36 -1.00 -11.23
N SER A 112 -12.92 0.24 -11.52
CA SER A 112 -12.20 0.54 -12.77
C SER A 112 -10.86 -0.20 -12.85
N VAL A 113 -10.12 -0.25 -11.74
CA VAL A 113 -8.86 -1.00 -11.62
C VAL A 113 -9.08 -2.49 -11.89
N SER A 114 -10.14 -3.06 -11.32
CA SER A 114 -10.48 -4.49 -11.52
C SER A 114 -10.81 -4.81 -12.99
N SER A 115 -11.43 -3.88 -13.72
CA SER A 115 -11.77 -4.06 -15.14
C SER A 115 -10.55 -4.02 -16.06
N ASN A 116 -9.58 -3.13 -15.77
CA ASN A 116 -8.33 -3.05 -16.52
C ASN A 116 -7.45 -4.29 -16.34
N GLN A 117 -7.49 -4.94 -15.17
CA GLN A 117 -6.71 -6.15 -14.92
C GLN A 117 -7.26 -7.40 -15.64
N ARG A 118 -8.55 -7.40 -16.01
CA ARG A 118 -9.19 -8.48 -16.78
C ARG A 118 -8.96 -8.37 -18.30
N ARG A 119 -8.39 -7.26 -18.78
CA ARG A 119 -8.21 -6.97 -20.22
C ARG A 119 -6.86 -7.41 -20.80
N ASN A 120 -6.11 -8.29 -20.15
CA ASN A 120 -4.88 -8.85 -20.73
C ASN A 120 -5.01 -10.34 -21.12
N PRO A 121 -5.68 -10.69 -22.24
CA PRO A 121 -5.76 -12.06 -22.75
C PRO A 121 -4.50 -12.52 -23.51
N TYR A 122 -3.49 -11.66 -23.71
CA TYR A 122 -2.38 -11.93 -24.63
C TYR A 122 -1.27 -12.89 -24.13
N TYR A 123 -1.40 -13.46 -22.93
CA TYR A 123 -0.39 -14.40 -22.38
C TYR A 123 -0.87 -15.86 -22.25
N SER A 124 -1.95 -16.26 -22.94
CA SER A 124 -2.50 -17.63 -22.87
C SER A 124 -2.51 -18.38 -24.21
N TYR A 125 -1.43 -18.30 -24.98
CA TYR A 125 -1.23 -19.19 -26.14
C TYR A 125 0.15 -19.86 -26.06
N GLY A 126 0.25 -20.93 -25.27
CA GLY A 126 1.51 -21.64 -25.11
C GLY A 126 1.47 -22.83 -24.17
N ARG A 127 0.43 -23.69 -24.24
CA ARG A 127 0.55 -25.06 -23.70
C ARG A 127 -0.58 -26.02 -24.14
N SER A 128 -0.15 -27.19 -24.62
CA SER A 128 -0.90 -28.44 -24.90
C SER A 128 -1.87 -28.43 -26.08
N GLY A 129 -1.93 -29.42 -26.97
CA GLY A 129 -1.20 -30.69 -27.11
C GLY A 129 -1.87 -31.59 -28.16
N HIS A 130 -1.05 -32.39 -28.85
CA HIS A 130 -1.29 -33.73 -29.43
C HIS A 130 -2.42 -34.03 -30.46
N ASN A 131 -1.94 -34.49 -31.64
CA ASN A 131 -2.35 -35.69 -32.42
C ASN A 131 -3.39 -35.55 -33.57
N ALA A 132 -2.96 -35.83 -34.81
CA ALA A 132 -3.64 -36.72 -35.78
C ALA A 132 -2.83 -36.94 -37.10
N ASN A 133 -2.32 -38.17 -37.27
CA ASN A 133 -2.25 -39.03 -38.47
C ASN A 133 -1.72 -38.57 -39.87
N SER A 134 -0.64 -39.29 -40.24
CA SER A 134 -0.38 -40.04 -41.49
C SER A 134 -0.02 -39.35 -42.81
N ILE A 135 1.26 -39.47 -43.23
CA ILE A 135 1.71 -39.96 -44.56
C ILE A 135 3.14 -40.57 -44.41
N PRO A 136 3.42 -41.81 -44.82
CA PRO A 136 4.78 -42.36 -44.80
C PRO A 136 5.48 -42.10 -46.15
N LEU A 137 6.62 -41.41 -46.14
CA LEU A 137 7.50 -41.36 -47.31
C LEU A 137 8.93 -41.75 -46.89
N LYS A 138 9.29 -42.96 -47.32
CA LYS A 138 10.66 -43.48 -47.43
C LYS A 138 11.55 -42.47 -48.14
N GLY A 139 12.78 -42.26 -47.63
CA GLY A 139 13.81 -41.54 -48.35
C GLY A 139 15.16 -41.55 -47.63
N SER A 140 16.06 -42.42 -48.10
CA SER A 140 17.44 -42.61 -47.64
C SER A 140 18.36 -41.42 -47.98
N ASN A 141 19.28 -41.05 -47.06
CA ASN A 141 20.70 -40.62 -47.25
C ASN A 141 21.17 -39.88 -45.98
N ARG A 142 22.18 -40.31 -45.20
CA ARG A 142 23.64 -40.45 -45.43
C ARG A 142 24.40 -39.13 -45.72
N TYR A 143 25.22 -38.73 -44.73
CA TYR A 143 26.38 -37.79 -44.70
C TYR A 143 26.08 -36.32 -45.06
N TYR A 144 26.68 -35.30 -44.45
CA TYR A 144 27.97 -35.14 -43.74
C TYR A 144 27.80 -34.57 -42.32
#